data_AF-A0A177BTS9-F1
#
_entry.id   AF-A0A177BTS9-F1
#
_cell.length_a   1.000
_cell.length_b   1.000
_cell.length_c   1.000
_cell.angle_alpha   90.00
_cell.angle_beta   90.00
_cell.angle_gamma   90.00
#
_symmetry.space_group_name_H-M   'P 1'
#
loop_
_entity.id
_entity.type
_entity.pdbx_description
1 polymer ?
#
loop_
_entity_poly.entity_id
_entity_poly.type
_entity_poly.pdbx_seq_one_letter_code
_entity_poly.pdbx_strand_id
1 'polypeptide(L)'
;LVHDPEPASTVDGGVENSNVELAEPAFEPTNSEDDEIHYLVSSRHLMLASPWFRRTLTKEEFIEALKNPSDGQYHILARDWDEEARLILLNIFHV
;
A
#
# COMPACT_ATOMS: atom_id res chain seq x y z
N LEU A 1 -60.17 24.31 30.54
CA LEU A 1 -59.18 24.19 29.44
C LEU A 1 -59.52 25.30 28.47
N VAL A 2 -58.89 26.46 28.52
CA VAL A 2 -57.55 26.73 27.99
C VAL A 2 -56.88 27.83 28.83
N HIS A 3 -55.65 27.58 29.27
CA HIS A 3 -54.71 28.62 29.69
C HIS A 3 -53.76 28.83 28.53
N ASP A 4 -53.58 30.08 28.11
CA ASP A 4 -52.28 30.64 27.73
C ASP A 4 -52.40 32.17 27.63
N PRO A 5 -51.58 32.93 28.38
CA PRO A 5 -51.42 34.37 28.20
C PRO A 5 -50.09 34.76 27.52
N GLU A 6 -50.25 35.67 26.56
CA GLU A 6 -49.43 36.87 26.26
C GLU A 6 -47.99 36.81 25.69
N PRO A 7 -47.57 37.92 25.01
CA PRO A 7 -46.68 37.89 23.86
C PRO A 7 -45.32 38.61 24.05
N ALA A 8 -44.52 38.48 22.99
CA ALA A 8 -43.52 39.41 22.46
C ALA A 8 -42.21 39.63 23.22
N SER A 9 -41.10 39.25 22.59
CA SER A 9 -39.98 40.18 22.36
C SER A 9 -39.07 39.65 21.24
N THR A 10 -38.99 40.43 20.17
CA THR A 10 -38.10 40.22 19.04
C THR A 10 -36.74 40.82 19.39
N VAL A 11 -35.68 40.00 19.42
CA VAL A 11 -34.29 40.48 19.43
C VAL A 11 -33.63 40.08 18.12
N ASP A 12 -33.19 41.13 17.41
CA ASP A 12 -32.41 41.15 16.19
C ASP A 12 -30.92 40.95 16.49
N GLY A 13 -30.21 40.36 15.53
CA GLY A 13 -28.76 40.55 15.37
C GLY A 13 -27.85 39.44 15.91
N GLY A 14 -27.15 38.77 15.01
CA GLY A 14 -25.96 37.99 15.34
C GLY A 14 -25.71 36.81 14.42
N VAL A 15 -25.18 37.07 13.22
CA VAL A 15 -24.59 36.04 12.36
C VAL A 15 -23.31 35.55 13.01
N GLU A 16 -23.26 34.32 13.50
CA GLU A 16 -22.01 33.60 13.76
C GLU A 16 -22.08 32.21 13.13
N ASN A 17 -21.81 32.20 11.83
CA ASN A 17 -21.36 31.00 11.13
C ASN A 17 -19.96 30.65 11.64
N SER A 18 -19.86 29.88 12.72
CA SER A 18 -18.65 29.09 12.97
C SER A 18 -18.90 27.71 12.40
N ASN A 19 -18.75 27.62 11.08
CA ASN A 19 -18.52 26.38 10.36
C ASN A 19 -17.36 25.68 11.06
N VAL A 20 -17.66 24.66 11.86
CA VAL A 20 -16.63 23.74 12.34
C VAL A 20 -16.28 22.91 11.11
N GLU A 21 -15.39 23.47 10.30
CA GLU A 21 -14.62 22.76 9.30
C GLU A 21 -13.80 21.74 10.09
N LEU A 22 -14.47 20.62 10.38
CA LEU A 22 -13.85 19.39 10.81
C LEU A 22 -12.95 19.02 9.65
N ALA A 23 -11.72 19.51 9.73
CA ALA A 23 -10.66 19.17 8.81
C ALA A 23 -10.64 17.65 8.71
N GLU A 24 -11.18 17.14 7.61
CA GLU A 24 -10.89 15.78 7.18
C GLU A 24 -9.37 15.68 7.21
N PRO A 25 -8.78 14.71 7.93
CA PRO A 25 -7.36 14.52 7.83
C PRO A 25 -7.10 14.25 6.36
N ALA A 26 -6.46 15.21 5.71
CA ALA A 26 -5.85 15.00 4.41
C ALA A 26 -4.94 13.79 4.62
N PHE A 27 -5.37 12.65 4.09
CA PHE A 27 -4.50 11.52 3.87
C PHE A 27 -3.47 12.01 2.87
N GLU A 28 -2.44 12.68 3.37
CA GLU A 28 -1.21 12.80 2.62
C GLU A 28 -0.80 11.36 2.27
N PRO A 29 -0.49 11.05 1.01
CA PRO A 29 0.08 9.77 0.68
C PRO A 29 1.40 9.70 1.46
N THR A 30 1.39 8.98 2.58
CA THR A 30 2.61 8.53 3.23
C THR A 30 3.32 7.69 2.19
N ASN A 31 4.32 8.29 1.52
CA ASN A 31 5.27 7.59 0.67
C ASN A 31 5.86 6.46 1.51
N SER A 32 5.33 5.27 1.31
CA SER A 32 5.72 4.01 1.96
C SER A 32 6.82 3.31 1.15
N GLU A 33 7.50 4.06 0.26
CA GLU A 33 8.59 3.56 -0.57
C GLU A 33 9.89 3.38 0.23
N ASP A 34 10.04 4.04 1.39
CA ASP A 34 11.26 3.98 2.20
C ASP A 34 11.37 2.68 3.05
N ASP A 35 10.30 1.88 3.15
CA ASP A 35 10.29 0.62 3.94
C ASP A 35 10.39 -0.65 3.07
N GLU A 36 10.55 -0.53 1.74
CA GLU A 36 10.63 -1.68 0.82
C GLU A 36 12.09 -2.13 0.56
N ILE A 37 12.34 -3.44 0.70
CA ILE A 37 13.66 -4.03 0.44
C ILE A 37 13.67 -4.77 -0.90
N HIS A 38 14.50 -4.30 -1.83
CA HIS A 38 14.69 -4.90 -3.15
C HIS A 38 15.93 -5.79 -3.22
N TYR A 39 15.76 -7.00 -3.77
CA TYR A 39 16.85 -7.95 -4.02
C TYR A 39 17.01 -8.16 -5.52
N LEU A 40 18.16 -7.77 -6.06
CA LEU A 40 18.51 -8.08 -7.44
C LEU A 40 19.34 -9.36 -7.49
N VAL A 41 18.81 -10.36 -8.20
CA VAL A 41 19.36 -11.72 -8.24
C VAL A 41 19.27 -12.31 -9.64
N SER A 42 20.03 -13.38 -9.90
CA SER A 42 20.03 -14.08 -11.19
C SER A 42 18.81 -14.99 -11.30
N SER A 43 17.89 -14.65 -12.21
CA SER A 43 16.76 -15.52 -12.57
C SER A 43 17.21 -16.94 -12.96
N ARG A 44 18.35 -17.06 -13.65
CA ARG A 44 18.91 -18.36 -14.03
C ARG A 44 19.25 -19.22 -12.82
N HIS A 45 19.90 -18.66 -11.79
CA HIS A 45 20.24 -19.40 -10.58
C HIS A 45 19.00 -19.82 -9.81
N LEU A 46 18.03 -18.92 -9.65
CA LEU A 46 16.74 -19.24 -9.02
C LEU A 46 16.02 -20.41 -9.72
N MET A 47 15.95 -20.39 -11.05
CA MET A 47 15.30 -21.45 -11.85
C MET A 47 16.04 -22.79 -11.81
N LEU A 48 17.36 -22.77 -11.64
CA LEU A 48 18.17 -23.98 -11.49
C LEU A 48 18.04 -24.57 -10.10
N ALA A 49 18.03 -23.72 -9.07
CA ALA A 49 17.99 -24.14 -7.67
C ALA A 49 16.58 -24.55 -7.19
N SER A 50 15.51 -24.03 -7.80
CA SER A 50 14.14 -24.27 -7.35
C SER A 50 13.14 -24.48 -8.49
N PRO A 51 12.40 -25.61 -8.49
CA PRO A 51 11.29 -25.83 -9.41
C PRO A 51 10.16 -24.81 -9.26
N TRP A 52 9.99 -24.20 -8.08
CA TRP A 52 8.99 -23.15 -7.86
C TRP A 52 9.37 -21.92 -8.69
N PHE A 53 10.58 -21.38 -8.50
CA PHE A 53 11.08 -20.24 -9.27
C PHE A 53 11.11 -20.53 -10.78
N ARG A 54 11.45 -21.76 -11.18
CA ARG A 54 11.37 -22.16 -12.59
C ARG A 54 9.97 -21.99 -13.16
N ARG A 55 8.94 -22.47 -12.46
CA ARG A 55 7.55 -22.36 -12.94
C ARG A 55 7.07 -20.92 -12.92
N THR A 56 7.38 -20.18 -11.85
CA THR A 56 7.02 -18.77 -11.70
C THR A 56 7.62 -17.96 -12.86
N LEU A 57 8.92 -18.05 -13.10
CA LEU A 57 9.64 -17.21 -14.08
C LEU A 57 9.48 -17.62 -15.56
N THR A 58 8.86 -18.77 -15.85
CA THR A 58 8.68 -19.26 -17.25
C THR A 58 7.23 -19.25 -17.71
N LYS A 59 6.27 -19.16 -16.80
CA LYS A 59 4.85 -19.17 -17.15
C LYS A 59 4.34 -17.74 -17.21
N GLU A 60 3.76 -17.38 -18.34
CA GLU A 60 3.11 -16.07 -18.56
C GLU A 60 1.86 -15.87 -17.68
N GLU A 61 1.34 -16.92 -17.03
CA GLU A 61 0.15 -16.86 -16.17
C GLU A 61 0.41 -16.28 -14.77
N PHE A 62 1.67 -16.22 -14.31
CA PHE A 62 1.98 -15.68 -12.99
C PHE A 62 2.29 -14.19 -13.10
N ILE A 63 1.39 -13.37 -12.54
CA ILE A 63 1.52 -11.89 -12.54
C ILE A 63 2.82 -11.45 -11.85
N GLU A 64 3.28 -12.22 -10.84
CA GLU A 64 4.54 -12.03 -10.11
C GLU A 64 5.81 -12.29 -10.96
N ALA A 65 5.66 -12.76 -12.19
CA ALA A 65 6.76 -13.04 -13.09
C ALA A 65 6.57 -12.40 -14.46
N LEU A 66 5.69 -11.40 -14.56
CA LEU A 66 5.65 -10.63 -15.78
C LEU A 66 6.94 -9.81 -15.87
N LYS A 67 7.71 -10.06 -16.92
CA LYS A 67 8.90 -9.28 -17.21
C LYS A 67 8.47 -7.84 -17.44
N ASN A 68 8.92 -6.94 -16.57
CA ASN A 68 8.58 -5.53 -16.71
C ASN A 68 9.23 -5.00 -18.01
N PRO A 69 8.45 -4.41 -18.93
CA PRO A 69 8.97 -3.98 -20.22
C PRO A 69 9.91 -2.77 -20.13
N SER A 70 9.89 -2.00 -19.02
CA SER A 70 10.74 -0.81 -18.89
C SER A 70 12.18 -1.15 -18.50
N ASP A 71 12.39 -2.16 -17.66
CA ASP A 71 13.71 -2.55 -17.15
C ASP A 71 14.15 -3.95 -17.60
N GLY A 72 13.24 -4.73 -18.19
CA GLY A 72 13.51 -6.09 -18.63
C GLY A 72 13.72 -7.08 -17.50
N GLN A 73 13.23 -6.81 -16.28
CA GLN A 73 13.43 -7.65 -15.10
C GLN A 73 12.13 -8.36 -14.68
N TYR A 74 12.29 -9.44 -13.93
CA TYR A 74 11.17 -10.14 -13.28
C TYR A 74 11.01 -9.59 -11.86
N HIS A 75 9.79 -9.17 -11.51
CA HIS A 75 9.49 -8.56 -10.21
C HIS A 75 8.56 -9.46 -9.40
N ILE A 76 9.12 -10.13 -8.38
CA ILE A 76 8.37 -10.98 -7.46
C ILE A 76 8.13 -10.20 -6.17
N LEU A 77 6.86 -10.02 -5.81
CA LEU A 77 6.46 -9.45 -4.53
C LEU A 77 6.47 -10.54 -3.45
N ALA A 78 7.21 -10.33 -2.38
CA ALA A 78 7.26 -11.23 -1.23
C ALA A 78 6.77 -10.50 0.02
N ARG A 79 5.47 -10.66 0.31
CA ARG A 79 4.83 -10.13 1.52
C ARG A 79 4.87 -11.16 2.62
N ASP A 80 5.07 -10.72 3.87
CA ASP A 80 5.11 -11.58 5.07
C ASP A 80 6.32 -12.53 5.16
N TRP A 81 7.41 -12.19 4.46
CA TRP A 81 8.67 -12.94 4.54
C TRP A 81 9.62 -12.27 5.54
N ASP A 82 10.32 -13.08 6.32
CA ASP A 82 11.45 -12.62 7.12
C ASP A 82 12.62 -12.21 6.20
N GLU A 83 13.10 -10.98 6.35
CA GLU A 83 14.08 -10.37 5.44
C GLU A 83 15.44 -11.09 5.47
N GLU A 84 15.89 -11.48 6.67
CA GLU A 84 17.18 -12.14 6.88
C GLU A 84 17.14 -13.58 6.38
N ALA A 85 16.08 -14.33 6.71
CA ALA A 85 15.89 -15.68 6.22
C ALA A 85 15.80 -15.72 4.69
N ARG A 86 15.11 -14.74 4.09
CA ARG A 86 15.04 -14.61 2.62
C ARG A 86 16.42 -14.31 2.03
N LEU A 87 17.18 -13.36 2.60
CA LEU A 87 18.52 -13.04 2.10
C LEU A 87 19.45 -14.25 2.12
N ILE A 88 19.42 -15.03 3.22
CA ILE A 88 20.19 -16.27 3.33
C ILE A 88 19.78 -17.26 2.23
N LEU A 89 18.48 -17.46 2.01
CA LEU A 89 17.98 -18.35 0.96
C LEU A 89 18.46 -17.91 -0.43
N LEU A 90 18.36 -16.61 -0.73
CA LEU A 90 18.83 -16.06 -1.99
C LEU A 90 20.33 -16.27 -2.16
N ASN A 91 21.14 -16.06 -1.12
CA ASN A 91 22.58 -16.32 -1.17
C ASN A 91 22.91 -17.79 -1.43
N ILE A 92 22.17 -18.73 -0.82
CA ILE A 92 22.36 -20.18 -1.06
C ILE A 92 22.15 -20.54 -2.54
N PHE A 93 21.19 -19.91 -3.21
CA PHE A 93 20.93 -20.19 -4.62
C PHE A 93 22.01 -19.68 -5.57
N HIS A 94 22.89 -18.79 -5.11
CA HIS A 94 23.86 -18.08 -5.95
C HIS A 94 25.33 -18.50 -5.73
N VAL A 95 25.57 -19.57 -4.97
CA VAL A 95 26.89 -20.18 -4.77
C VAL A 95 27.38 -20.85 -6.06
#